data_AF-A0A818BT30-F1
#
_entry.id   AF-A0A818BT30-F1
#
_cell.length_a   1.000
_cell.length_b   1.000
_cell.length_c   1.000
_cell.angle_alpha   90.00
_cell.angle_beta   90.00
_cell.angle_gamma   90.00
#
_symmetry.space_group_name_H-M   'P 1'
#
loop_
_entity.id
_entity.type
_entity.pdbx_description
1 polymer ?
#
loop_
_entity_poly.entity_id
_entity_poly.type
_entity_poly.pdbx_seq_one_letter_code
_entity_poly.pdbx_strand_id
1 'polypeptide(L)'
;MGVAQHHDAVSGTEKQEVAFDYAQRLSDGIAVAENAINQAYSKLLTKDSQSPPVSNQFLCQLSNISQCLEIDGQERFTLTLWNPTVHPVVQHVRVPVRTDYMVRDPTGETVLSELVPISDATQNIPGRTSVTQKQIIFKANLPGLGFSTYYFERKPEEAKYKRSKVKITHNEECVLQNQNLKVDFDDQGNLHQIINLNQRIGVSFVSQGFYWYQGFPAVYRQSWSALTDTLPLNVHLLTLDQLGPKDYLIRVEHYFELFEDDTLSKPVTFDLQSLFKSIGIISNTAELTLSANLPLTDMQRLNWITANGQLSQMKTRKEKSLTDTNITLNPMQIRTFRVTVI
;
A
#
# COMPACT_ATOMS: atom_id res chain seq x y z
N MET A 1 -8.78 -6.92 3.57
CA MET A 1 -8.13 -6.79 2.24
C MET A 1 -9.09 -6.33 1.15
N GLY A 2 -10.25 -6.98 0.94
CA GLY A 2 -11.19 -6.58 -0.14
C GLY A 2 -11.62 -5.11 -0.12
N VAL A 3 -11.94 -4.54 1.05
CA VAL A 3 -12.28 -3.10 1.19
C VAL A 3 -11.12 -2.19 0.79
N ALA A 4 -9.88 -2.58 1.08
CA ALA A 4 -8.68 -1.81 0.71
C ALA A 4 -8.38 -1.84 -0.80
N GLN A 5 -9.13 -2.61 -1.59
CA GLN A 5 -9.11 -2.55 -3.07
C GLN A 5 -10.12 -1.54 -3.63
N HIS A 6 -10.89 -0.87 -2.76
CA HIS A 6 -11.66 0.29 -3.17
C HIS A 6 -10.74 1.29 -3.84
N HIS A 7 -11.18 1.89 -4.95
CA HIS A 7 -10.35 2.79 -5.74
C HIS A 7 -9.84 3.96 -4.91
N ASP A 8 -10.62 4.47 -3.93
CA ASP A 8 -10.11 5.51 -3.04
C ASP A 8 -9.02 4.99 -2.10
N ALA A 9 -9.20 3.81 -1.51
CA ALA A 9 -8.23 3.21 -0.60
C ALA A 9 -6.89 2.90 -1.27
N VAL A 10 -6.93 2.19 -2.41
CA VAL A 10 -5.71 1.73 -3.08
C VAL A 10 -4.98 2.86 -3.80
N SER A 11 -5.70 3.89 -4.23
CA SER A 11 -5.09 5.07 -4.87
C SER A 11 -4.62 6.12 -3.86
N GLY A 12 -5.08 6.06 -2.61
CA GLY A 12 -4.73 7.01 -1.56
C GLY A 12 -5.47 8.35 -1.72
N THR A 13 -6.69 8.34 -2.26
CA THR A 13 -7.51 9.54 -2.49
C THR A 13 -8.55 9.79 -1.39
N GLU A 14 -8.50 9.02 -0.31
CA GLU A 14 -9.35 9.19 0.87
C GLU A 14 -8.84 10.26 1.85
N LYS A 15 -9.71 10.72 2.76
CA LYS A 15 -9.30 11.58 3.89
C LYS A 15 -8.39 10.79 4.84
N GLN A 16 -7.51 11.50 5.57
CA GLN A 16 -6.55 10.89 6.50
C GLN A 16 -7.20 9.96 7.55
N GLU A 17 -8.39 10.29 8.05
CA GLU A 17 -9.12 9.46 9.02
C GLU A 17 -9.60 8.15 8.40
N VAL A 18 -10.02 8.18 7.13
CA VAL A 18 -10.42 6.99 6.38
C VAL A 18 -9.20 6.11 6.08
N ALA A 19 -8.05 6.72 5.77
CA ALA A 19 -6.79 6.00 5.62
C ALA A 19 -6.40 5.27 6.91
N PHE A 20 -6.61 5.90 8.07
CA PHE A 20 -6.40 5.25 9.37
C PHE A 20 -7.37 4.09 9.64
N ASP A 21 -8.65 4.23 9.27
CA ASP A 21 -9.61 3.12 9.34
C ASP A 21 -9.20 1.95 8.43
N TYR A 22 -8.74 2.22 7.21
CA TYR A 22 -8.20 1.17 6.33
C TYR A 22 -6.99 0.47 6.92
N ALA A 23 -6.04 1.23 7.50
CA ALA A 23 -4.87 0.67 8.18
C ALA A 23 -5.27 -0.22 9.36
N GLN A 24 -6.23 0.22 10.19
CA GLN A 24 -6.74 -0.56 11.31
C GLN A 24 -7.38 -1.88 10.84
N ARG A 25 -8.26 -1.82 9.83
CA ARG A 25 -8.92 -3.02 9.29
C ARG A 25 -7.93 -4.01 8.68
N LEU A 26 -6.85 -3.52 8.06
CA LEU A 26 -5.79 -4.38 7.55
C LEU A 26 -5.04 -5.06 8.70
N SER A 27 -4.72 -4.32 9.76
CA SER A 27 -4.10 -4.87 10.98
C SER A 27 -4.97 -5.94 11.63
N ASP A 28 -6.26 -5.69 11.81
CA ASP A 28 -7.22 -6.66 12.34
C ASP A 28 -7.31 -7.91 11.44
N GLY A 29 -7.29 -7.71 10.12
CA GLY A 29 -7.25 -8.80 9.14
C GLY A 29 -6.00 -9.67 9.26
N ILE A 30 -4.84 -9.08 9.53
CA ILE A 30 -3.59 -9.82 9.78
C ILE A 30 -3.72 -10.65 11.06
N ALA A 31 -4.26 -10.08 12.15
CA ALA A 31 -4.45 -10.81 13.41
C ALA A 31 -5.39 -12.02 13.25
N VAL A 32 -6.47 -11.87 12.47
CA VAL A 32 -7.37 -12.99 12.14
C VAL A 32 -6.66 -14.05 11.29
N ALA A 33 -5.84 -13.64 10.31
CA ALA A 33 -5.07 -14.55 9.48
C ALA A 33 -4.02 -15.33 10.30
N GLU A 34 -3.37 -14.70 11.27
CA GLU A 34 -2.43 -15.35 12.19
C GLU A 34 -3.10 -16.46 13.02
N ASN A 35 -4.34 -16.24 13.48
CA ASN A 35 -5.12 -17.30 14.13
C ASN A 35 -5.41 -18.48 13.18
N ALA A 36 -5.80 -18.20 11.94
CA ALA A 36 -6.02 -19.24 10.93
C ALA A 36 -4.74 -20.04 10.63
N ILE A 37 -3.59 -19.37 10.53
CA ILE A 37 -2.27 -19.99 10.37
C ILE A 37 -1.95 -20.91 11.56
N ASN A 38 -2.22 -20.44 12.79
CA ASN A 38 -2.04 -21.25 14.00
C ASN A 38 -2.92 -22.50 14.03
N GLN A 39 -4.18 -22.39 13.62
CA GLN A 39 -5.08 -23.54 13.49
C GLN A 39 -4.63 -24.53 12.40
N ALA A 40 -3.99 -24.05 11.34
CA ALA A 40 -3.40 -24.91 10.33
C ALA A 40 -2.16 -25.63 10.87
N TYR A 41 -1.24 -24.92 11.51
CA TYR A 41 -0.04 -25.51 12.08
C TYR A 41 -0.33 -26.49 13.22
N SER A 42 -1.33 -26.23 14.05
CA SER A 42 -1.72 -27.20 15.09
C SER A 42 -2.20 -28.53 14.50
N LYS A 43 -2.72 -28.55 13.26
CA LYS A 43 -3.07 -29.79 12.56
C LYS A 43 -1.88 -30.39 11.81
N LEU A 44 -1.03 -29.56 11.19
CA LEU A 44 0.07 -30.01 10.34
C LEU A 44 1.31 -30.47 11.12
N LEU A 45 1.57 -29.90 12.30
CA LEU A 45 2.74 -30.19 13.11
C LEU A 45 2.49 -31.24 14.20
N THR A 46 1.22 -31.56 14.47
CA THR A 46 0.86 -32.62 15.44
C THR A 46 1.12 -33.98 14.80
N LYS A 47 2.08 -34.73 15.34
CA LYS A 47 2.46 -36.05 14.82
C LYS A 47 1.51 -37.17 15.26
N ASP A 48 1.03 -37.10 16.50
CA ASP A 48 0.05 -38.04 17.06
C ASP A 48 -0.80 -37.36 18.14
N SER A 49 -1.88 -38.04 18.58
CA SER A 49 -2.77 -37.53 19.63
C SER A 49 -2.14 -37.49 21.02
N GLN A 50 -0.92 -38.01 21.19
CA GLN A 50 -0.18 -38.01 22.47
C GLN A 50 0.88 -36.91 22.54
N SER A 51 1.20 -36.29 21.39
CA SER A 51 2.17 -35.22 21.28
C SER A 51 1.68 -33.99 22.05
N PRO A 52 2.58 -33.26 22.71
CA PRO A 52 2.21 -32.00 23.35
C PRO A 52 1.61 -31.04 22.32
N PRO A 53 0.66 -30.18 22.74
CA PRO A 53 0.07 -29.19 21.86
C PRO A 53 1.14 -28.33 21.19
N VAL A 54 1.02 -28.16 19.88
CA VAL A 54 1.89 -27.26 19.10
C VAL A 54 1.74 -25.85 19.67
N SER A 55 2.85 -25.24 20.08
CA SER A 55 2.85 -23.86 20.57
C SER A 55 2.39 -22.90 19.48
N ASN A 56 1.67 -21.85 19.87
CA ASN A 56 1.27 -20.81 18.93
C ASN A 56 2.51 -20.22 18.25
N GLN A 57 2.44 -20.13 16.93
CA GLN A 57 3.36 -19.39 16.08
C GLN A 57 2.98 -17.91 16.15
N PHE A 58 3.99 -17.06 16.28
CA PHE A 58 3.83 -15.61 16.28
C PHE A 58 4.52 -15.01 15.07
N LEU A 59 3.88 -14.02 14.43
CA LEU A 59 4.46 -13.32 13.29
C LEU A 59 5.30 -12.13 13.74
N CYS A 60 6.58 -12.11 13.37
CA CYS A 60 7.48 -10.95 13.57
C CYS A 60 7.09 -9.78 12.62
N GLN A 61 6.00 -9.07 12.91
CA GLN A 61 5.46 -8.00 12.06
C GLN A 61 6.43 -6.82 11.84
N LEU A 62 7.35 -6.60 12.79
CA LEU A 62 8.33 -5.50 12.75
C LEU A 62 9.71 -5.92 12.19
N SER A 63 9.77 -7.06 11.50
CA SER A 63 11.02 -7.57 10.92
C SER A 63 11.64 -6.63 9.88
N ASN A 64 10.84 -5.76 9.25
CA ASN A 64 11.28 -4.71 8.32
C ASN A 64 12.20 -3.65 8.97
N ILE A 65 12.01 -3.35 10.26
CA ILE A 65 12.87 -2.45 11.06
C ILE A 65 13.85 -3.24 11.95
N SER A 66 14.12 -4.49 11.56
CA SER A 66 14.98 -5.43 12.30
C SER A 66 14.57 -5.56 13.78
N GLN A 67 13.27 -5.74 14.03
CA GLN A 67 12.70 -5.95 15.36
C GLN A 67 11.75 -7.15 15.37
N CYS A 68 11.87 -8.01 16.38
CA CYS A 68 10.88 -9.05 16.67
C CYS A 68 10.85 -9.25 18.19
N LEU A 69 9.71 -8.96 18.83
CA LEU A 69 9.61 -8.90 20.29
C LEU A 69 9.53 -10.29 20.90
N GLU A 70 9.01 -11.24 20.15
CA GLU A 70 8.72 -12.61 20.58
C GLU A 70 10.00 -13.43 20.80
N ILE A 71 11.10 -13.03 20.16
CA ILE A 71 12.41 -13.69 20.27
C ILE A 71 13.44 -12.87 21.07
N ASP A 72 13.12 -11.63 21.47
CA ASP A 72 14.06 -10.78 22.21
C ASP A 72 14.31 -11.38 23.61
N GLY A 73 15.58 -11.67 23.90
CA GLY A 73 16.02 -12.24 25.18
C GLY A 73 15.82 -13.74 25.35
N GLN A 74 15.27 -14.46 24.35
CA GLN A 74 15.05 -15.91 24.45
C GLN A 74 16.36 -16.68 24.31
N GLU A 75 16.61 -17.67 25.19
CA GLU A 75 17.81 -18.53 25.07
C GLU A 75 17.69 -19.55 23.93
N ARG A 76 16.45 -19.97 23.61
CA ARG A 76 16.12 -20.88 22.52
C ARG A 76 14.81 -20.46 21.88
N PHE A 77 14.74 -20.54 20.55
CA PHE A 77 13.50 -20.32 19.81
C PHE A 77 13.51 -21.09 18.49
N THR A 78 12.34 -21.23 17.87
CA THR A 78 12.19 -21.83 16.55
C THR A 78 11.71 -20.79 15.55
N LEU A 79 12.16 -20.92 14.31
CA LEU A 79 11.71 -20.09 13.19
C LEU A 79 11.12 -21.00 12.12
N THR A 80 9.80 -20.95 11.96
CA THR A 80 9.10 -21.66 10.89
C THR A 80 8.97 -20.73 9.69
N LEU A 81 9.56 -21.13 8.57
CA LEU A 81 9.54 -20.38 7.32
C LEU A 81 8.59 -21.06 6.34
N TRP A 82 7.65 -20.31 5.79
CA TRP A 82 6.70 -20.79 4.78
C TRP A 82 7.06 -20.27 3.39
N ASN A 83 7.03 -21.16 2.40
CA ASN A 83 7.15 -20.83 1.00
C ASN A 83 5.76 -20.92 0.33
N PRO A 84 5.15 -19.78 -0.03
CA PRO A 84 3.85 -19.76 -0.69
C PRO A 84 3.91 -20.13 -2.18
N THR A 85 5.10 -20.34 -2.75
CA THR A 85 5.28 -20.63 -4.18
C THR A 85 5.32 -22.13 -4.45
N VAL A 86 4.94 -22.55 -5.67
CA VAL A 86 4.92 -23.98 -6.07
C VAL A 86 6.32 -24.59 -6.22
N HIS A 87 7.34 -23.76 -6.36
CA HIS A 87 8.71 -24.21 -6.57
C HIS A 87 9.53 -24.14 -5.27
N PRO A 88 10.51 -25.04 -5.07
CA PRO A 88 11.47 -24.89 -3.99
C PRO A 88 12.21 -23.55 -4.09
N VAL A 89 12.37 -22.88 -2.96
CA VAL A 89 13.06 -21.58 -2.87
C VAL A 89 14.24 -21.71 -1.92
N VAL A 90 15.38 -21.18 -2.35
CA VAL A 90 16.55 -21.03 -1.49
C VAL A 90 16.87 -19.55 -1.37
N GLN A 91 16.81 -19.01 -0.15
CA GLN A 91 16.96 -17.58 0.11
C GLN A 91 17.74 -17.31 1.39
N HIS A 92 18.34 -16.13 1.49
CA HIS A 92 18.96 -15.67 2.73
C HIS A 92 17.88 -15.05 3.63
N VAL A 93 17.78 -15.57 4.85
CA VAL A 93 16.84 -15.10 5.87
C VAL A 93 17.61 -14.29 6.89
N ARG A 94 17.03 -13.16 7.31
CA ARG A 94 17.60 -12.26 8.31
C ARG A 94 16.73 -12.28 9.56
N VAL A 95 17.35 -12.51 10.71
CA VAL A 95 16.66 -12.59 12.00
C VAL A 95 17.33 -11.63 12.98
N PRO A 96 16.64 -10.61 13.51
CA PRO A 96 17.20 -9.72 14.51
C PRO A 96 17.41 -10.51 15.81
N VAL A 97 18.63 -10.46 16.37
CA VAL A 97 18.98 -11.22 17.56
C VAL A 97 19.79 -10.40 18.56
N ARG A 98 19.46 -10.53 19.84
CA ARG A 98 20.16 -9.84 20.93
C ARG A 98 21.57 -10.37 21.18
N THR A 99 21.77 -11.68 20.96
CA THR A 99 23.04 -12.38 21.19
C THR A 99 23.42 -13.23 19.98
N ASP A 100 24.52 -13.97 20.06
CA ASP A 100 24.92 -14.93 19.02
C ASP A 100 24.17 -16.26 19.23
N TYR A 101 23.70 -16.87 18.14
CA TYR A 101 22.97 -18.13 18.17
C TYR A 101 23.58 -19.14 17.21
N MET A 102 23.56 -20.40 17.59
CA MET A 102 23.74 -21.53 16.69
C MET A 102 22.42 -21.82 16.00
N VAL A 103 22.44 -21.94 14.67
CA VAL A 103 21.26 -22.25 13.85
C VAL A 103 21.34 -23.69 13.38
N ARG A 104 20.28 -24.47 13.60
CA ARG A 104 20.13 -25.84 13.08
C ARG A 104 18.98 -25.91 12.09
N ASP A 105 19.14 -26.74 11.06
CA ASP A 105 18.11 -27.01 10.06
C ASP A 105 17.09 -28.07 10.55
N PRO A 106 16.05 -28.39 9.75
CA PRO A 106 15.07 -29.42 10.12
C PRO A 106 15.65 -30.82 10.33
N THR A 107 16.84 -31.11 9.82
CA THR A 107 17.52 -32.40 10.01
C THR A 107 18.36 -32.44 11.30
N GLY A 108 18.53 -31.29 11.95
CA GLY A 108 19.34 -31.12 13.16
C GLY A 108 20.78 -30.69 12.88
N GLU A 109 21.17 -30.56 11.62
CA GLU A 109 22.52 -30.17 11.21
C GLU A 109 22.75 -28.67 11.40
N THR A 110 23.99 -28.28 11.70
CA THR A 110 24.33 -26.87 11.92
C THR A 110 24.44 -26.12 10.61
N VAL A 111 23.70 -25.02 10.48
CA VAL A 111 23.69 -24.16 9.29
C VAL A 111 24.76 -23.08 9.41
N LEU A 112 25.49 -22.86 8.31
CA LEU A 112 26.41 -21.73 8.21
C LEU A 112 25.62 -20.42 8.31
N SER A 113 25.99 -19.59 9.27
CA SER A 113 25.33 -18.32 9.55
C SER A 113 26.35 -17.20 9.78
N GLU A 114 25.91 -15.97 9.54
CA GLU A 114 26.69 -14.75 9.70
C GLU A 114 25.98 -13.77 10.61
N LEU A 115 26.70 -13.22 11.60
CA LEU A 115 26.18 -12.20 12.50
C LEU A 115 26.62 -10.83 11.99
N VAL A 116 25.66 -10.04 11.52
CA VAL A 116 25.90 -8.73 10.89
C VAL A 116 25.32 -7.62 11.78
N PRO A 117 26.03 -6.49 11.99
CA PRO A 117 25.46 -5.35 12.71
C PRO A 117 24.26 -4.75 11.95
N ILE A 118 23.27 -4.29 12.70
CA ILE A 118 22.18 -3.47 12.17
C ILE A 118 22.72 -2.05 11.97
N SER A 119 22.41 -1.40 10.84
CA SER A 119 22.91 -0.05 10.55
C SER A 119 22.39 0.98 11.56
N ASP A 120 23.15 2.04 11.79
CA ASP A 120 22.72 3.14 12.67
C ASP A 120 21.43 3.78 12.18
N ALA A 121 21.24 3.90 10.87
CA ALA A 121 19.99 4.38 10.28
C ALA A 121 18.79 3.52 10.69
N THR A 122 18.92 2.19 10.65
CA THR A 122 17.84 1.28 11.08
C THR A 122 17.63 1.31 12.58
N GLN A 123 18.71 1.37 13.38
CA GLN A 123 18.62 1.46 14.84
C GLN A 123 17.87 2.72 15.30
N ASN A 124 18.00 3.83 14.56
CA ASN A 124 17.41 5.13 14.86
C ASN A 124 16.05 5.38 14.19
N ILE A 125 15.42 4.37 13.56
CA ILE A 125 14.07 4.53 12.98
C ILE A 125 13.07 4.92 14.07
N PRO A 126 12.30 6.02 13.90
CA PRO A 126 11.25 6.39 14.85
C PRO A 126 10.23 5.26 15.06
N GLY A 127 9.88 4.98 16.31
CA GLY A 127 8.96 3.89 16.68
C GLY A 127 9.63 2.53 16.89
N ARG A 128 10.92 2.38 16.54
CA ARG A 128 11.70 1.19 16.90
C ARG A 128 12.04 1.23 18.40
N THR A 129 11.74 0.15 19.10
CA THR A 129 11.90 0.04 20.58
C THR A 129 12.88 -1.04 21.01
N SER A 130 13.33 -1.91 20.09
CA SER A 130 14.25 -3.00 20.44
C SER A 130 15.67 -2.52 20.70
N VAL A 131 16.33 -3.12 21.70
CA VAL A 131 17.75 -2.94 22.01
C VAL A 131 18.67 -3.83 21.15
N THR A 132 18.10 -4.60 20.23
CA THR A 132 18.84 -5.49 19.34
C THR A 132 19.73 -4.68 18.38
N GLN A 133 21.01 -5.04 18.29
CA GLN A 133 22.00 -4.34 17.44
C GLN A 133 22.56 -5.21 16.32
N LYS A 134 22.18 -6.49 16.27
CA LYS A 134 22.73 -7.46 15.34
C LYS A 134 21.61 -8.31 14.74
N GLN A 135 21.89 -8.88 13.58
CA GLN A 135 21.01 -9.83 12.92
C GLN A 135 21.82 -11.03 12.42
N ILE A 136 21.24 -12.21 12.53
CA ILE A 136 21.79 -13.42 11.95
C ILE A 136 21.25 -13.58 10.54
N ILE A 137 22.14 -13.83 9.59
CA ILE A 137 21.83 -14.15 8.20
C ILE A 137 22.25 -15.59 7.93
N PHE A 138 21.34 -16.38 7.39
CA PHE A 138 21.61 -17.77 7.00
C PHE A 138 20.83 -18.12 5.73
N LYS A 139 21.29 -19.13 5.00
CA LYS A 139 20.63 -19.62 3.79
C LYS A 139 19.60 -20.67 4.17
N ALA A 140 18.32 -20.39 3.91
CA ALA A 140 17.22 -21.32 4.13
C ALA A 140 16.82 -22.01 2.82
N ASN A 141 16.62 -23.33 2.88
CA ASN A 141 16.02 -24.13 1.81
C ASN A 141 14.57 -24.44 2.19
N LEU A 142 13.63 -24.11 1.31
CA LEU A 142 12.19 -24.28 1.53
C LEU A 142 11.56 -25.10 0.39
N PRO A 143 10.77 -26.14 0.69
CA PRO A 143 10.03 -26.87 -0.33
C PRO A 143 8.93 -26.00 -0.96
N GLY A 144 8.46 -26.37 -2.15
CA GLY A 144 7.31 -25.71 -2.79
C GLY A 144 6.02 -25.96 -2.00
N LEU A 145 5.20 -24.91 -1.83
CA LEU A 145 3.96 -24.88 -1.04
C LEU A 145 4.10 -25.50 0.35
N GLY A 146 5.29 -25.36 0.95
CA GLY A 146 5.61 -26.02 2.20
C GLY A 146 6.37 -25.10 3.14
N PHE A 147 6.77 -25.66 4.28
CA PHE A 147 7.49 -24.93 5.31
C PHE A 147 8.71 -25.71 5.80
N SER A 148 9.61 -25.03 6.49
CA SER A 148 10.74 -25.64 7.18
C SER A 148 11.01 -24.90 8.48
N THR A 149 11.29 -25.65 9.54
CA THR A 149 11.54 -25.10 10.87
C THR A 149 13.02 -25.16 11.19
N TYR A 150 13.59 -24.00 11.50
CA TYR A 150 14.97 -23.84 11.94
C TYR A 150 15.00 -23.60 13.45
N TYR A 151 16.05 -24.07 14.11
CA TYR A 151 16.18 -24.04 15.57
C TYR A 151 17.35 -23.14 15.96
N PHE A 152 17.09 -22.20 16.86
CA PHE A 152 18.07 -21.25 17.36
C PHE A 152 18.35 -21.56 18.82
N GLU A 153 19.63 -21.71 19.14
CA GLU A 153 20.10 -21.91 20.52
C GLU A 153 21.23 -20.94 20.82
N ARG A 154 21.17 -20.25 21.97
CA ARG A 154 22.20 -19.30 22.37
C ARG A 154 23.56 -19.99 22.31
N LYS A 155 24.49 -19.33 21.65
CA LYS A 155 25.81 -19.85 21.44
C LYS A 155 26.61 -19.88 22.76
N PRO A 156 27.26 -21.00 23.13
CA PRO A 156 28.24 -21.03 24.21
C PRO A 156 29.46 -20.16 23.88
N GLU A 157 30.01 -19.43 24.84
CA GLU A 157 31.12 -18.49 24.63
C GLU A 157 32.37 -19.14 24.00
N GLU A 158 32.64 -20.40 24.33
CA GLU A 158 33.84 -21.14 23.89
C GLU A 158 33.72 -21.77 22.49
N ALA A 159 32.52 -21.77 21.91
CA ALA A 159 32.26 -22.54 20.71
C ALA A 159 32.72 -21.80 19.43
N LYS A 160 33.70 -22.38 18.73
CA LYS A 160 34.21 -21.86 17.45
C LYS A 160 33.35 -22.39 16.30
N TYR A 161 32.56 -21.52 15.69
CA TYR A 161 31.78 -21.87 14.49
C TYR A 161 32.41 -21.27 13.24
N LYS A 162 32.24 -21.97 12.11
CA LYS A 162 32.53 -21.40 10.80
C LYS A 162 31.63 -20.18 10.63
N ARG A 163 32.23 -18.99 10.64
CA ARG A 163 31.60 -17.77 10.16
C ARG A 163 32.17 -17.45 8.79
N SER A 164 31.36 -16.82 7.94
CA SER A 164 31.91 -16.15 6.76
C SER A 164 32.89 -15.08 7.25
N LYS A 165 34.16 -15.17 6.83
CA LYS A 165 35.16 -14.15 7.15
C LYS A 165 34.97 -12.99 6.17
N VAL A 166 34.23 -11.96 6.57
CA VAL A 166 34.21 -10.70 5.82
C VAL A 166 35.55 -10.00 6.06
N LYS A 167 36.38 -9.92 5.01
CA LYS A 167 37.54 -9.04 5.03
C LYS A 167 37.04 -7.64 4.67
N ILE A 168 36.92 -6.77 5.67
CA ILE A 168 36.74 -5.33 5.42
C ILE A 168 38.12 -4.79 5.04
N THR A 169 38.39 -4.67 3.74
CA THR A 169 39.54 -3.92 3.24
C THR A 169 39.13 -2.45 3.18
N HIS A 170 39.78 -1.60 3.97
CA HIS A 170 39.71 -0.13 3.85
C HIS A 170 40.50 0.36 2.63
N ASN A 171 40.35 -0.30 1.48
CA ASN A 171 40.80 0.27 0.21
C ASN A 171 39.67 1.12 -0.36
N GLU A 172 40.05 2.21 -1.00
CA GLU A 172 39.23 3.33 -1.49
C GLU A 172 38.12 2.93 -2.48
N GLU A 173 38.08 1.67 -2.94
CA GLU A 173 37.08 1.19 -3.90
C GLU A 173 35.88 0.54 -3.18
N CYS A 174 34.73 1.22 -3.19
CA CYS A 174 33.46 0.69 -2.70
C CYS A 174 32.90 -0.34 -3.71
N VAL A 175 33.44 -1.55 -3.67
CA VAL A 175 33.15 -2.60 -4.66
C VAL A 175 32.58 -3.85 -3.99
N LEU A 176 31.48 -4.36 -4.55
CA LEU A 176 30.91 -5.66 -4.22
C LEU A 176 31.09 -6.62 -5.41
N GLN A 177 31.76 -7.75 -5.17
CA GLN A 177 32.05 -8.72 -6.21
C GLN A 177 31.73 -10.16 -5.79
N ASN A 178 31.15 -10.93 -6.71
CA ASN A 178 31.03 -12.38 -6.61
C ASN A 178 31.58 -13.06 -7.89
N GLN A 179 31.27 -14.34 -8.11
CA GLN A 179 31.76 -15.09 -9.27
C GLN A 179 31.17 -14.62 -10.62
N ASN A 180 30.02 -13.95 -10.59
CA ASN A 180 29.23 -13.60 -11.76
C ASN A 180 29.12 -12.09 -12.01
N LEU A 181 29.24 -11.28 -10.96
CA LEU A 181 28.94 -9.85 -10.96
C LEU A 181 29.98 -9.09 -10.16
N LYS A 182 30.40 -7.93 -10.67
CA LYS A 182 31.12 -6.89 -9.94
C LYS A 182 30.28 -5.61 -10.00
N VAL A 183 30.08 -4.98 -8.84
CA VAL A 183 29.26 -3.77 -8.66
C VAL A 183 30.11 -2.73 -7.96
N ASP A 184 30.26 -1.57 -8.58
CA ASP A 184 31.08 -0.48 -8.06
C ASP A 184 30.14 0.68 -7.66
N PHE A 185 30.40 1.27 -6.51
CA PHE A 185 29.67 2.42 -5.96
C PHE A 185 30.57 3.66 -5.95
N ASP A 186 29.97 4.84 -6.12
CA ASP A 186 30.69 6.11 -5.99
C ASP A 186 30.93 6.50 -4.52
N ASP A 187 31.65 7.60 -4.30
CA ASP A 187 31.96 8.11 -2.96
C ASP A 187 30.72 8.52 -2.14
N GLN A 188 29.56 8.67 -2.80
CA GLN A 188 28.27 8.99 -2.18
C GLN A 188 27.46 7.72 -1.87
N GLY A 189 27.96 6.55 -2.24
CA GLY A 189 27.28 5.26 -2.08
C GLY A 189 26.22 4.97 -3.14
N ASN A 190 26.15 5.75 -4.22
CA ASN A 190 25.27 5.48 -5.35
C ASN A 190 25.88 4.39 -6.24
N LEU A 191 25.01 3.59 -6.85
CA LEU A 191 25.42 2.62 -7.86
C LEU A 191 26.02 3.34 -9.07
N HIS A 192 27.31 3.12 -9.31
CA HIS A 192 28.06 3.74 -10.40
C HIS A 192 28.24 2.80 -11.61
N GLN A 193 28.50 1.51 -11.34
CA GLN A 193 28.83 0.57 -12.41
C GLN A 193 28.40 -0.86 -12.07
N ILE A 194 27.88 -1.57 -13.08
CA ILE A 194 27.62 -3.02 -13.01
C ILE A 194 28.41 -3.71 -14.12
N ILE A 195 29.15 -4.76 -13.75
CA ILE A 195 29.97 -5.57 -14.64
C ILE A 195 29.55 -7.03 -14.51
N ASN A 196 29.06 -7.62 -15.61
CA ASN A 196 28.87 -9.06 -15.70
C ASN A 196 30.22 -9.74 -15.96
N LEU A 197 30.69 -10.60 -15.06
CA LEU A 197 31.97 -11.27 -15.17
C LEU A 197 31.94 -12.49 -16.12
N ASN A 198 30.75 -13.02 -16.39
CA ASN A 198 30.56 -14.20 -17.24
C ASN A 198 30.50 -13.86 -18.74
N GLN A 199 30.24 -12.61 -19.07
CA GLN A 199 30.22 -12.12 -20.45
C GLN A 199 31.25 -10.99 -20.57
N ARG A 200 32.14 -11.05 -21.57
CA ARG A 200 33.05 -9.91 -21.90
C ARG A 200 32.31 -8.71 -22.51
N ILE A 201 30.99 -8.61 -22.31
CA ILE A 201 30.10 -7.66 -22.94
C ILE A 201 29.52 -6.76 -21.86
N GLY A 202 29.90 -5.48 -21.91
CA GLY A 202 29.15 -4.37 -21.34
C GLY A 202 29.43 -4.05 -19.88
N VAL A 203 30.46 -3.24 -19.63
CA VAL A 203 30.41 -2.31 -18.50
C VAL A 203 29.15 -1.45 -18.64
N SER A 204 28.21 -1.59 -17.72
CA SER A 204 27.03 -0.72 -17.69
C SER A 204 27.28 0.37 -16.66
N PHE A 205 27.58 1.58 -17.14
CA PHE A 205 27.58 2.76 -16.28
C PHE A 205 26.13 3.08 -15.93
N VAL A 206 25.89 3.26 -14.63
CA VAL A 206 24.58 3.59 -14.09
C VAL A 206 24.70 4.93 -13.41
N SER A 207 23.79 5.85 -13.70
CA SER A 207 23.64 7.09 -12.95
C SER A 207 22.43 6.94 -12.05
N GLN A 208 22.66 6.80 -10.75
CA GLN A 208 21.61 6.84 -9.75
C GLN A 208 21.55 8.25 -9.14
N GLY A 209 20.34 8.77 -8.94
CA GLY A 209 20.14 10.06 -8.31
C GLY A 209 18.76 10.15 -7.67
N PHE A 210 18.68 10.85 -6.56
CA PHE A 210 17.44 11.14 -5.85
C PHE A 210 17.03 12.58 -6.15
N TYR A 211 15.82 12.77 -6.67
CA TYR A 211 15.28 14.05 -7.07
C TYR A 211 13.93 14.27 -6.40
N TRP A 212 13.48 15.51 -6.38
CA TRP A 212 12.16 15.89 -5.89
C TRP A 212 11.48 16.78 -6.93
N TYR A 213 10.16 16.66 -7.04
CA TYR A 213 9.35 17.57 -7.85
C TYR A 213 8.76 18.63 -6.93
N GLN A 214 8.98 19.90 -7.27
CA GLN A 214 8.31 20.98 -6.56
C GLN A 214 6.83 20.96 -6.95
N GLY A 215 5.95 21.03 -5.94
CA GLY A 215 4.55 21.37 -6.18
C GLY A 215 4.45 22.71 -6.92
N PHE A 216 3.42 22.88 -7.74
CA PHE A 216 3.29 24.05 -8.61
C PHE A 216 3.47 25.37 -7.83
N PRO A 217 4.48 26.20 -8.14
CA PRO A 217 4.76 27.42 -7.38
C PRO A 217 3.71 28.49 -7.67
N ALA A 218 3.19 29.14 -6.61
CA ALA A 218 2.21 30.22 -6.71
C ALA A 218 2.69 31.48 -7.49
N VAL A 219 3.98 31.53 -7.87
CA VAL A 219 4.64 32.68 -8.49
C VAL A 219 4.28 32.84 -9.96
N TYR A 220 3.96 31.76 -10.68
CA TYR A 220 3.41 31.85 -12.02
C TYR A 220 1.87 31.84 -11.94
N ARG A 221 1.24 33.01 -12.10
CA ARG A 221 -0.21 33.11 -12.34
C ARG A 221 -0.54 32.61 -13.74
N GLN A 222 -0.50 31.29 -13.92
CA GLN A 222 -1.17 30.58 -15.00
C GLN A 222 -2.55 30.06 -14.58
N SER A 223 -3.07 30.56 -13.45
CA SER A 223 -4.39 30.21 -12.94
C SER A 223 -5.46 31.02 -13.68
N TRP A 224 -6.11 30.38 -14.66
CA TRP A 224 -7.45 30.78 -15.08
C TRP A 224 -8.46 30.00 -14.23
N SER A 225 -9.40 30.70 -13.61
CA SER A 225 -10.49 30.08 -12.84
C SER A 225 -11.77 30.15 -13.64
N ALA A 226 -12.38 29.01 -13.90
CA ALA A 226 -13.74 28.91 -14.39
C ALA A 226 -14.78 29.34 -13.31
N LEU A 227 -14.37 29.33 -12.04
CA LEU A 227 -15.19 29.76 -10.92
C LEU A 227 -15.02 31.26 -10.68
N THR A 228 -16.14 31.96 -10.58
CA THR A 228 -16.19 33.38 -10.20
C THR A 228 -16.44 33.61 -8.72
N ASP A 229 -16.93 32.59 -8.01
CA ASP A 229 -17.12 32.58 -6.56
C ASP A 229 -16.67 31.24 -5.98
N THR A 230 -16.43 31.20 -4.68
CA THR A 230 -16.13 29.97 -3.95
C THR A 230 -17.29 28.99 -4.02
N LEU A 231 -16.99 27.70 -4.21
CA LEU A 231 -17.99 26.64 -4.10
C LEU A 231 -18.51 26.57 -2.65
N PRO A 232 -19.79 26.22 -2.44
CA PRO A 232 -20.28 25.89 -1.11
C PRO A 232 -19.37 24.83 -0.46
N LEU A 233 -19.14 24.93 0.84
CA LEU A 233 -18.16 24.08 1.54
C LEU A 233 -18.46 22.58 1.42
N ASN A 234 -19.72 22.20 1.23
CA ASN A 234 -20.16 20.81 1.04
C ASN A 234 -20.28 20.38 -0.43
N VAL A 235 -19.77 21.19 -1.37
CA VAL A 235 -19.76 20.90 -2.81
C VAL A 235 -18.33 20.81 -3.31
N HIS A 236 -18.02 19.77 -4.05
CA HIS A 236 -16.73 19.57 -4.71
C HIS A 236 -16.91 19.48 -6.23
N LEU A 237 -16.03 20.14 -6.99
CA LEU A 237 -15.98 20.06 -8.45
C LEU A 237 -15.09 18.88 -8.84
N LEU A 238 -15.72 17.75 -9.19
CA LEU A 238 -15.03 16.54 -9.61
C LEU A 238 -14.42 16.66 -11.01
N THR A 239 -15.11 17.34 -11.92
CA THR A 239 -14.68 17.42 -13.32
C THR A 239 -15.16 18.73 -13.93
N LEU A 240 -14.24 19.45 -14.56
CA LEU A 240 -14.53 20.50 -15.52
C LEU A 240 -13.73 20.22 -16.77
N ASP A 241 -14.41 19.92 -17.87
CA ASP A 241 -13.77 19.61 -19.14
C ASP A 241 -14.46 20.35 -20.29
N GLN A 242 -13.70 20.79 -21.29
CA GLN A 242 -14.22 21.48 -22.46
C GLN A 242 -14.37 20.48 -23.61
N LEU A 243 -15.60 20.02 -23.85
CA LEU A 243 -15.92 19.05 -24.90
C LEU A 243 -15.88 19.65 -26.31
N GLY A 244 -16.06 20.97 -26.41
CA GLY A 244 -16.02 21.71 -27.67
C GLY A 244 -15.99 23.22 -27.45
N PRO A 245 -16.02 24.04 -28.52
CA PRO A 245 -15.86 25.50 -28.40
C PRO A 245 -16.85 26.19 -27.45
N LYS A 246 -18.05 25.62 -27.29
CA LYS A 246 -19.13 26.15 -26.45
C LYS A 246 -19.70 25.14 -25.47
N ASP A 247 -19.16 23.92 -25.44
CA ASP A 247 -19.71 22.82 -24.67
C ASP A 247 -18.75 22.39 -23.56
N TYR A 248 -19.26 22.33 -22.34
CA TYR A 248 -18.50 21.95 -21.15
C TYR A 248 -19.17 20.78 -20.43
N LEU A 249 -18.36 19.89 -19.87
CA LEU A 249 -18.78 18.87 -18.93
C LEU A 249 -18.44 19.34 -17.52
N ILE A 250 -19.46 19.45 -16.67
CA ILE A 250 -19.33 19.83 -15.27
C ILE A 250 -19.87 18.70 -14.41
N ARG A 251 -19.01 18.11 -13.58
CA ARG A 251 -19.41 17.12 -12.57
C ARG A 251 -19.18 17.70 -11.19
N VAL A 252 -20.25 17.77 -10.43
CA VAL A 252 -20.25 18.27 -9.05
C VAL A 252 -20.76 17.19 -8.12
N GLU A 253 -20.19 17.13 -6.93
CA GLU A 253 -20.61 16.19 -5.90
C GLU A 253 -20.83 16.89 -4.57
N HIS A 254 -21.67 16.26 -3.76
CA HIS A 254 -21.75 16.52 -2.33
C HIS A 254 -20.95 15.45 -1.61
N TYR A 255 -19.73 15.79 -1.18
CA TYR A 255 -18.77 14.81 -0.68
C TYR A 255 -18.93 14.46 0.81
N PHE A 256 -19.86 15.11 1.52
CA PHE A 256 -20.26 14.71 2.86
C PHE A 256 -21.30 13.59 2.83
N GLU A 257 -21.17 12.65 3.77
CA GLU A 257 -22.14 11.58 4.05
C GLU A 257 -23.32 12.08 4.89
N LEU A 258 -24.45 11.37 4.83
CA LEU A 258 -25.58 11.60 5.74
C LEU A 258 -25.12 11.53 7.20
N PHE A 259 -25.42 12.57 7.97
CA PHE A 259 -25.07 12.68 9.39
C PHE A 259 -23.58 12.79 9.72
N GLU A 260 -22.70 13.09 8.75
CA GLU A 260 -21.28 13.40 9.00
C GLU A 260 -21.10 14.73 9.74
N ASP A 261 -21.92 15.75 9.42
CA ASP A 261 -21.92 17.07 10.05
C ASP A 261 -23.35 17.62 10.17
N ASP A 262 -23.65 18.27 11.30
CA ASP A 262 -24.99 18.82 11.59
C ASP A 262 -25.47 19.89 10.58
N THR A 263 -24.54 20.49 9.85
CA THR A 263 -24.78 21.59 8.90
C THR A 263 -24.38 21.24 7.47
N LEU A 264 -23.17 20.70 7.26
CA LEU A 264 -22.60 20.43 5.94
C LEU A 264 -23.13 19.15 5.30
N SER A 265 -23.68 18.21 6.09
CA SER A 265 -24.37 17.02 5.56
C SER A 265 -25.82 17.27 5.15
N LYS A 266 -26.29 18.53 5.11
CA LYS A 266 -27.63 18.86 4.62
C LYS A 266 -27.61 19.14 3.12
N PRO A 267 -28.70 18.83 2.38
CA PRO A 267 -28.79 19.16 0.96
C PRO A 267 -28.49 20.64 0.70
N VAL A 268 -27.73 20.90 -0.35
CA VAL A 268 -27.29 22.25 -0.75
C VAL A 268 -27.81 22.58 -2.14
N THR A 269 -28.30 23.80 -2.30
CA THR A 269 -28.73 24.35 -3.58
C THR A 269 -27.82 25.51 -3.99
N PHE A 270 -27.33 25.49 -5.21
CA PHE A 270 -26.48 26.54 -5.76
C PHE A 270 -26.72 26.72 -7.26
N ASP A 271 -26.34 27.87 -7.79
CA ASP A 271 -26.54 28.24 -9.18
C ASP A 271 -25.27 28.04 -10.01
N LEU A 272 -25.32 27.18 -11.04
CA LEU A 272 -24.20 26.98 -11.96
C LEU A 272 -23.88 28.23 -12.78
N GLN A 273 -24.89 29.03 -13.15
CA GLN A 273 -24.64 30.23 -13.96
C GLN A 273 -23.80 31.25 -13.18
N SER A 274 -24.13 31.44 -11.91
CA SER A 274 -23.37 32.33 -11.03
C SER A 274 -21.95 31.80 -10.81
N LEU A 275 -21.78 30.52 -10.52
CA LEU A 275 -20.45 29.94 -10.28
C LEU A 275 -19.55 30.00 -11.52
N PHE A 276 -20.05 29.57 -12.67
CA PHE A 276 -19.28 29.42 -13.91
C PHE A 276 -19.43 30.60 -14.87
N LYS A 277 -19.70 31.80 -14.36
CA LYS A 277 -19.88 32.99 -15.22
C LYS A 277 -18.65 33.31 -16.09
N SER A 278 -17.44 32.92 -15.69
CA SER A 278 -16.23 33.21 -16.48
C SER A 278 -16.07 32.37 -17.74
N ILE A 279 -16.82 31.26 -17.89
CA ILE A 279 -16.83 30.44 -19.12
C ILE A 279 -17.89 30.88 -20.13
N GLY A 280 -18.81 31.76 -19.74
CA GLY A 280 -19.85 32.32 -20.60
C GLY A 280 -21.25 32.31 -19.97
N ILE A 281 -22.24 32.76 -20.75
CA ILE A 281 -23.67 32.69 -20.37
C ILE A 281 -24.19 31.33 -20.80
N ILE A 282 -24.70 30.55 -19.85
CA ILE A 282 -25.30 29.24 -20.07
C ILE A 282 -26.61 29.42 -20.83
N SER A 283 -26.69 28.85 -22.03
CA SER A 283 -27.93 28.80 -22.84
C SER A 283 -28.70 27.51 -22.60
N ASN A 284 -28.01 26.41 -22.34
CA ASN A 284 -28.60 25.10 -22.16
C ASN A 284 -27.80 24.30 -21.14
N THR A 285 -28.51 23.55 -20.31
CA THR A 285 -27.94 22.57 -19.39
C THR A 285 -28.62 21.24 -19.66
N ALA A 286 -27.89 20.14 -19.71
CA ALA A 286 -28.43 18.79 -19.80
C ALA A 286 -27.77 17.88 -18.76
N GLU A 287 -28.56 17.26 -17.89
CA GLU A 287 -28.03 16.27 -16.95
C GLU A 287 -27.77 14.94 -17.66
N LEU A 288 -26.57 14.39 -17.46
CA LEU A 288 -26.12 13.14 -18.05
C LEU A 288 -26.03 12.05 -16.98
N THR A 289 -25.87 10.81 -17.42
CA THR A 289 -25.45 9.70 -16.57
C THR A 289 -24.08 9.99 -15.93
N LEU A 290 -23.73 9.27 -14.85
CA LEU A 290 -22.44 9.43 -14.17
C LEU A 290 -21.24 9.26 -15.13
N SER A 291 -21.36 8.35 -16.10
CA SER A 291 -20.37 8.09 -17.15
C SER A 291 -20.33 9.14 -18.28
N ALA A 292 -21.17 10.18 -18.21
CA ALA A 292 -21.24 11.29 -19.16
C ALA A 292 -21.51 10.88 -20.62
N ASN A 293 -22.05 9.68 -20.87
CA ASN A 293 -22.22 9.12 -22.21
C ASN A 293 -23.66 9.11 -22.71
N LEU A 294 -24.65 9.38 -21.86
CA LEU A 294 -26.08 9.35 -22.20
C LEU A 294 -26.82 10.43 -21.39
N PRO A 295 -27.82 11.12 -21.95
CA PRO A 295 -28.73 11.97 -21.18
C PRO A 295 -29.43 11.17 -20.09
N LEU A 296 -29.57 11.75 -18.89
CA LEU A 296 -30.21 11.07 -17.76
C LEU A 296 -31.69 10.76 -18.06
N THR A 297 -32.34 11.58 -18.88
CA THR A 297 -33.71 11.37 -19.39
C THR A 297 -33.87 10.10 -20.20
N ASP A 298 -32.82 9.69 -20.89
CA ASP A 298 -32.82 8.56 -21.81
C ASP A 298 -32.39 7.28 -21.10
N MET A 299 -31.97 7.37 -19.83
CA MET A 299 -31.56 6.22 -19.02
C MET A 299 -32.76 5.33 -18.70
N GLN A 300 -32.76 4.12 -19.28
CA GLN A 300 -33.67 3.05 -18.87
C GLN A 300 -32.98 2.16 -17.84
N ARG A 301 -33.43 2.21 -16.59
CA ARG A 301 -32.97 1.29 -15.54
C ARG A 301 -33.73 -0.03 -15.61
N LEU A 302 -33.01 -1.12 -15.36
CA LEU A 302 -33.62 -2.43 -15.18
C LEU A 302 -34.45 -2.43 -13.89
N ASN A 303 -35.69 -2.93 -14.00
CA ASN A 303 -36.56 -3.14 -12.86
C ASN A 303 -36.35 -4.55 -12.33
N TRP A 304 -35.95 -4.66 -11.07
CA TRP A 304 -35.77 -5.93 -10.40
C TRP A 304 -36.96 -6.20 -9.48
N ILE A 305 -37.40 -7.46 -9.45
CA ILE A 305 -38.34 -7.95 -8.45
C ILE A 305 -37.51 -8.72 -7.44
N THR A 306 -37.45 -8.24 -6.20
CA THR A 306 -36.75 -8.93 -5.12
C THR A 306 -37.53 -10.18 -4.71
N ALA A 307 -36.87 -11.13 -4.03
CA ALA A 307 -37.47 -12.42 -3.65
C ALA A 307 -38.74 -12.29 -2.78
N ASN A 308 -38.94 -11.16 -2.12
CA ASN A 308 -40.13 -10.80 -1.34
C ASN A 308 -41.23 -10.10 -2.18
N GLY A 309 -41.11 -10.07 -3.51
CA GLY A 309 -42.10 -9.50 -4.42
C GLY A 309 -42.09 -7.97 -4.51
N GLN A 310 -41.09 -7.28 -3.93
CA GLN A 310 -40.97 -5.83 -4.03
C GLN A 310 -40.35 -5.45 -5.38
N LEU A 311 -41.04 -4.57 -6.11
CA LEU A 311 -40.50 -3.95 -7.32
C LEU A 311 -39.51 -2.85 -6.94
N SER A 312 -38.35 -2.82 -7.58
CA SER A 312 -37.40 -1.71 -7.52
C SER A 312 -37.93 -0.47 -8.27
N GLN A 313 -39.09 0.06 -7.92
CA GLN A 313 -39.61 1.28 -8.53
C GLN A 313 -38.90 2.50 -7.93
N MET A 314 -37.85 2.99 -8.60
CA MET A 314 -37.44 4.38 -8.41
C MET A 314 -38.35 5.28 -9.24
N LYS A 315 -38.95 6.29 -8.58
CA LYS A 315 -39.71 7.33 -9.26
C LYS A 315 -38.80 8.07 -10.24
N THR A 316 -39.07 7.95 -11.54
CA THR A 316 -38.45 8.80 -12.56
C THR A 316 -38.78 10.25 -12.21
N ARG A 317 -37.75 11.06 -11.95
CA ARG A 317 -37.93 12.48 -11.61
C ARG A 317 -38.50 13.17 -12.85
N LYS A 318 -39.77 13.62 -12.79
CA LYS A 318 -40.37 14.44 -13.85
C LYS A 318 -39.59 15.76 -13.96
N GLU A 319 -39.26 16.14 -15.18
CA GLU A 319 -38.50 17.34 -15.53
C GLU A 319 -39.05 18.60 -14.85
N LYS A 320 -38.13 19.43 -14.32
CA LYS A 320 -38.28 20.88 -14.42
C LYS A 320 -37.55 21.30 -15.70
N SER A 321 -38.17 22.15 -16.50
CA SER A 321 -37.61 22.69 -17.74
C SER A 321 -36.17 23.20 -17.54
N LEU A 322 -35.27 22.77 -18.43
CA LEU A 322 -33.81 22.95 -18.35
C LEU A 322 -33.32 24.34 -18.76
N THR A 323 -33.96 25.40 -18.26
CA THR A 323 -33.36 26.74 -18.15
C THR A 323 -32.94 27.07 -16.72
N ASP A 324 -33.27 26.21 -15.75
CA ASP A 324 -32.94 26.41 -14.35
C ASP A 324 -31.51 25.93 -14.07
N THR A 325 -30.59 26.88 -13.88
CA THR A 325 -29.20 26.62 -13.48
C THR A 325 -29.05 26.38 -11.97
N ASN A 326 -30.15 26.41 -11.20
CA ASN A 326 -30.15 26.03 -9.78
C ASN A 326 -30.17 24.52 -9.60
N ILE A 327 -29.13 24.02 -8.94
CA ILE A 327 -28.90 22.60 -8.76
C ILE A 327 -28.88 22.31 -7.28
N THR A 328 -29.68 21.33 -6.87
CA THR A 328 -29.64 20.77 -5.53
C THR A 328 -28.88 19.46 -5.54
N LEU A 329 -27.94 19.31 -4.61
CA LEU A 329 -27.25 18.07 -4.31
C LEU A 329 -27.64 17.60 -2.92
N ASN A 330 -28.01 16.32 -2.82
CA ASN A 330 -28.14 15.63 -1.54
C ASN A 330 -26.78 15.04 -1.12
N PRO A 331 -26.61 14.66 0.15
CA PRO A 331 -25.39 13.98 0.61
C PRO A 331 -24.99 12.78 -0.27
N MET A 332 -23.69 12.65 -0.50
CA MET A 332 -23.06 11.65 -1.40
C MET A 332 -23.55 11.65 -2.84
N GLN A 333 -24.29 12.69 -3.26
CA GLN A 333 -24.83 12.74 -4.61
C GLN A 333 -23.82 13.36 -5.57
N ILE A 334 -23.51 12.64 -6.64
CA ILE A 334 -22.78 13.14 -7.81
C ILE A 334 -23.78 13.43 -8.92
N ARG A 335 -23.70 14.63 -9.52
CA ARG A 335 -24.48 14.98 -10.72
C ARG A 335 -23.54 15.47 -11.82
N THR A 336 -23.83 15.04 -13.05
CA THR A 336 -23.02 15.31 -14.23
C THR A 336 -23.84 16.12 -15.22
N PHE A 337 -23.32 17.26 -15.67
CA PHE A 337 -24.01 18.19 -16.55
C PHE A 337 -23.18 18.46 -17.79
N ARG A 338 -23.83 18.44 -18.96
CA ARG A 338 -23.33 19.10 -20.16
C ARG A 338 -23.94 20.48 -20.23
N VAL A 339 -23.11 21.50 -20.34
CA VAL A 339 -23.50 22.91 -20.35
C VAL A 339 -23.04 23.53 -21.66
N THR A 340 -23.95 24.22 -22.35
CA THR A 340 -23.66 24.96 -23.58
C THR A 340 -23.72 26.47 -23.30
N VAL A 341 -22.66 27.19 -23.66
CA VAL A 341 -22.56 28.65 -23.46
C VAL A 341 -22.77 29.43 -24.76
N ILE A 342 -23.19 30.70 -24.67
CA ILE A 342 -23.43 31.60 -25.82
C ILE A 342 -22.14 32.27 -26.27
#